data_AF-A0A849Q0U1-F1
#
_entry.id   AF-A0A849Q0U1-F1
#
_cell.length_a   1.000
_cell.length_b   1.000
_cell.length_c   1.000
_cell.angle_alpha   90.00
_cell.angle_beta   90.00
_cell.angle_gamma   90.00
#
_symmetry.space_group_name_H-M   'P 1'
#
loop_
_entity.id
_entity.type
_entity.pdbx_description
1 polymer ?
#
loop_
_entity_poly.entity_id
_entity_poly.type
_entity_poly.pdbx_seq_one_letter_code
_entity_poly.pdbx_strand_id
1 'polypeptide(L)'
;ADWKNSGIETARKQIERFYNFSKDIIGSGIPTCNMENLKGIDRWMLSRLQQRILETNEALDTIRTRNALQNAYFLLFNDIRWYQKRGGSALLCEVLDVWIRLMAPFTPHICEEIWEAIGHTDNDLISLADYPQYDESLVDTQAEFTEELISGTLSDVDEIIRVTKLTPKKAILYTSPEWKMETFKKALSMQKEGNLNPGILIKDLMSDPEMRSHGKEVPKFAQKVVSDITAMNEEKFDTLSNFDLDEKIALEENLEFFKNELGCPVEIYSADNAEYDPENKARFAYPLRPAIYLE
;
A
#
# COMPACT_ATOMS: atom_id res chain seq x y z
N ALA A 1 12.61 -21.63 23.27
CA ALA A 1 12.95 -20.22 22.95
C ALA A 1 14.04 -19.77 23.91
N ASP A 2 14.99 -18.97 23.43
CA ASP A 2 16.10 -18.43 24.23
C ASP A 2 15.62 -17.15 24.95
N TRP A 3 15.52 -17.17 26.28
CA TRP A 3 15.02 -16.06 27.08
C TRP A 3 16.16 -15.06 27.33
N LYS A 4 15.97 -13.80 26.90
CA LYS A 4 16.96 -12.72 27.07
C LYS A 4 16.32 -11.50 27.72
N ASN A 5 16.97 -10.96 28.75
CA ASN A 5 16.51 -9.77 29.46
C ASN A 5 16.35 -8.54 28.55
N SER A 6 17.18 -8.40 27.51
CA SER A 6 17.05 -7.34 26.51
C SER A 6 15.75 -7.44 25.69
N GLY A 7 15.25 -8.66 25.47
CA GLY A 7 13.97 -8.89 24.78
C GLY A 7 12.77 -8.45 25.61
N ILE A 8 12.82 -8.62 26.93
CA ILE A 8 11.75 -8.20 27.86
C ILE A 8 11.62 -6.68 27.85
N GLU A 9 12.73 -5.96 27.96
CA GLU A 9 12.72 -4.50 27.96
C GLU A 9 12.19 -3.94 26.64
N THR A 10 12.52 -4.61 25.53
CA THR A 10 11.97 -4.26 24.21
C THR A 10 10.45 -4.51 24.18
N ALA A 11 9.99 -5.67 24.65
CA ALA A 11 8.56 -6.00 24.69
C ALA A 11 7.77 -5.00 25.55
N ARG A 12 8.30 -4.63 26.72
CA ARG A 12 7.71 -3.61 27.59
C ARG A 12 7.51 -2.29 26.85
N LYS A 13 8.53 -1.81 26.15
CA LYS A 13 8.44 -0.55 25.37
C LYS A 13 7.40 -0.62 24.25
N GLN A 14 7.25 -1.77 23.60
CA GLN A 14 6.20 -1.95 22.59
C GLN A 14 4.80 -1.90 23.22
N ILE A 15 4.61 -2.57 24.34
CA ILE A 15 3.34 -2.55 25.07
C ILE A 15 3.00 -1.14 25.56
N GLU A 16 3.97 -0.42 26.14
CA GLU A 16 3.78 0.97 26.56
C GLU A 16 3.44 1.89 25.37
N ARG A 17 4.10 1.68 24.23
CA ARG A 17 3.80 2.41 22.99
C ARG A 17 2.36 2.15 22.52
N PHE A 18 1.92 0.91 22.54
CA PHE A 18 0.55 0.54 22.15
C PHE A 18 -0.48 1.20 23.05
N TYR A 19 -0.33 1.06 24.36
CA TYR A 19 -1.23 1.67 25.33
C TYR A 19 -1.31 3.20 25.18
N ASN A 20 -0.17 3.89 25.07
CA ASN A 20 -0.14 5.34 24.88
C ASN A 20 -0.78 5.75 23.55
N PHE A 21 -0.51 5.01 22.48
CA PHE A 21 -1.11 5.28 21.18
C PHE A 21 -2.63 5.11 21.19
N SER A 22 -3.14 4.06 21.85
CA SER A 22 -4.58 3.87 22.03
C SER A 22 -5.21 5.03 22.81
N LYS A 23 -4.56 5.50 23.88
CA LYS A 23 -5.00 6.68 24.63
C LYS A 23 -5.01 7.95 23.79
N ASP A 24 -4.02 8.15 22.93
CA ASP A 24 -3.96 9.32 22.05
C ASP A 24 -5.13 9.31 21.06
N ILE A 25 -5.49 8.15 20.50
CA ILE A 25 -6.68 8.00 19.63
C ILE A 25 -7.96 8.36 20.40
N ILE A 26 -8.16 7.77 21.58
CA ILE A 26 -9.35 8.00 22.42
C ILE A 26 -9.44 9.48 22.83
N GLY A 27 -8.32 10.06 23.28
CA GLY A 27 -8.24 11.45 23.74
C GLY A 27 -8.39 12.49 22.63
N SER A 28 -8.16 12.10 21.36
CA SER A 28 -8.35 12.99 20.21
C SER A 28 -9.82 13.32 19.94
N GLY A 29 -10.77 12.61 20.58
CA GLY A 29 -12.21 12.88 20.44
C GLY A 29 -12.71 12.68 19.00
N ILE A 30 -12.03 11.83 18.22
CA ILE A 30 -12.42 11.49 16.86
C ILE A 30 -13.78 10.81 16.95
N PRO A 31 -14.83 11.37 16.33
CA PRO A 31 -16.16 10.79 16.41
C PRO A 31 -16.17 9.37 15.84
N THR A 32 -17.05 8.52 16.35
CA THR A 32 -17.37 7.22 15.75
C THR A 32 -17.66 7.42 14.27
N CYS A 33 -17.08 6.55 13.43
CA CYS A 33 -17.01 6.78 12.01
C CYS A 33 -18.40 6.88 11.37
N ASN A 34 -18.55 7.79 10.39
CA ASN A 34 -19.65 7.68 9.43
C ASN A 34 -19.11 6.98 8.18
N MET A 35 -19.50 5.72 8.01
CA MET A 35 -19.13 4.88 6.85
C MET A 35 -19.64 5.41 5.51
N GLU A 36 -20.49 6.45 5.48
CA GLU A 36 -21.06 7.01 4.25
C GLU A 36 -20.08 7.85 3.42
N ASN A 37 -18.98 8.36 3.99
CA ASN A 37 -18.04 9.28 3.30
C ASN A 37 -16.57 8.87 3.43
N LEU A 38 -16.26 7.61 3.13
CA LEU A 38 -14.88 7.10 3.16
C LEU A 38 -14.06 7.57 1.95
N LYS A 39 -12.88 8.15 2.22
CA LYS A 39 -11.86 8.46 1.21
C LYS A 39 -11.14 7.19 0.76
N GLY A 40 -10.36 7.27 -0.33
CA GLY A 40 -9.55 6.14 -0.81
C GLY A 40 -8.61 5.57 0.25
N ILE A 41 -7.96 6.43 1.04
CA ILE A 41 -7.08 6.02 2.14
C ILE A 41 -7.83 5.32 3.30
N ASP A 42 -9.11 5.63 3.50
CA ASP A 42 -9.94 4.99 4.51
C ASP A 42 -10.31 3.57 4.05
N ARG A 43 -10.70 3.41 2.79
CA ARG A 43 -10.94 2.09 2.18
C ARG A 43 -9.69 1.22 2.17
N TRP A 44 -8.53 1.82 1.88
CA TRP A 44 -7.24 1.15 2.01
C TRP A 44 -7.04 0.60 3.43
N MET A 45 -7.26 1.42 4.47
CA MET A 45 -7.07 0.97 5.86
C MET A 45 -8.03 -0.15 6.24
N LEU A 46 -9.30 -0.11 5.80
CA LEU A 46 -10.24 -1.22 6.02
C LEU A 46 -9.76 -2.50 5.34
N SER A 47 -9.34 -2.41 4.07
CA SER A 47 -8.83 -3.56 3.32
C SER A 47 -7.61 -4.18 4.00
N ARG A 48 -6.64 -3.35 4.42
CA ARG A 48 -5.46 -3.80 5.16
C ARG A 48 -5.83 -4.42 6.51
N LEU A 49 -6.79 -3.87 7.22
CA LEU A 49 -7.28 -4.42 8.48
C LEU A 49 -7.85 -5.83 8.29
N GLN A 50 -8.66 -6.05 7.25
CA GLN A 50 -9.19 -7.37 6.91
C GLN A 50 -8.09 -8.38 6.65
N GLN A 51 -7.07 -8.00 5.87
CA GLN A 51 -5.92 -8.87 5.62
C GLN A 51 -5.19 -9.23 6.93
N ARG A 52 -5.02 -8.27 7.86
CA ARG A 52 -4.39 -8.55 9.17
C ARG A 52 -5.24 -9.45 10.04
N ILE A 53 -6.56 -9.33 10.00
CA ILE A 53 -7.48 -10.24 10.71
C ILE A 53 -7.29 -11.66 10.17
N LEU A 54 -7.37 -11.84 8.84
CA LEU A 54 -7.20 -13.14 8.19
C LEU A 54 -5.86 -13.80 8.55
N GLU A 55 -4.76 -13.09 8.33
CA GLU A 55 -3.39 -13.58 8.59
C GLU A 55 -3.14 -13.87 10.08
N THR A 56 -3.82 -13.17 10.99
CA THR A 56 -3.75 -13.42 12.43
C THR A 56 -4.54 -14.67 12.79
N ASN A 57 -5.76 -14.81 12.27
CA ASN A 57 -6.64 -15.95 12.54
C ASN A 57 -6.00 -17.26 12.06
N GLU A 58 -5.52 -17.30 10.81
CA GLU A 58 -4.82 -18.47 10.27
C GLU A 58 -3.57 -18.86 11.08
N ALA A 59 -2.83 -17.85 11.57
CA ALA A 59 -1.67 -18.09 12.41
C ALA A 59 -2.06 -18.62 13.80
N LEU A 60 -3.15 -18.15 14.39
CA LEU A 60 -3.65 -18.65 15.68
C LEU A 60 -4.21 -20.07 15.55
N ASP A 61 -4.98 -20.36 14.50
CA ASP A 61 -5.53 -21.70 14.21
C ASP A 61 -4.42 -22.75 14.04
N THR A 62 -3.27 -22.32 13.51
CA THR A 62 -2.08 -23.17 13.36
C THR A 62 -1.07 -23.06 14.50
N ILE A 63 -1.41 -22.36 15.60
CA ILE A 63 -0.60 -22.17 16.81
C ILE A 63 0.76 -21.50 16.51
N ARG A 64 0.84 -20.71 15.43
CA ARG A 64 2.00 -19.90 15.06
C ARG A 64 1.96 -18.55 15.77
N THR A 65 2.03 -18.56 17.10
CA THR A 65 1.87 -17.38 17.97
C THR A 65 2.78 -16.20 17.62
N ARG A 66 4.02 -16.47 17.18
CA ARG A 66 4.94 -15.42 16.72
C ARG A 66 4.43 -14.72 15.45
N ASN A 67 3.88 -15.48 14.50
CA ASN A 67 3.34 -14.92 13.26
C ASN A 67 2.04 -14.16 13.55
N ALA A 68 1.17 -14.71 14.40
CA ALA A 68 -0.03 -14.03 14.84
C ALA A 68 0.30 -12.67 15.48
N LEU A 69 1.27 -12.62 16.41
CA LEU A 69 1.73 -11.36 17.00
C LEU A 69 2.38 -10.43 15.98
N GLN A 70 3.12 -10.97 15.01
CA GLN A 70 3.70 -10.16 13.92
C GLN A 70 2.61 -9.42 13.14
N ASN A 71 1.51 -10.10 12.79
CA ASN A 71 0.39 -9.53 12.04
C ASN A 71 -0.45 -8.60 12.91
N ALA A 72 -0.95 -9.09 14.05
CA ALA A 72 -1.83 -8.38 14.96
C ALA A 72 -1.19 -7.14 15.59
N TYR A 73 0.13 -7.13 15.81
CA TYR A 73 0.82 -6.01 16.42
C TYR A 73 1.66 -5.22 15.44
N PHE A 74 2.78 -5.80 14.97
CA PHE A 74 3.83 -5.02 14.31
C PHE A 74 3.40 -4.53 12.93
N LEU A 75 2.79 -5.41 12.14
CA LEU A 75 2.38 -5.05 10.78
C LEU A 75 1.13 -4.17 10.79
N LEU A 76 0.11 -4.49 11.60
CA LEU A 76 -1.06 -3.63 11.76
C LEU A 76 -0.68 -2.24 12.29
N PHE A 77 0.25 -2.14 13.25
CA PHE A 77 0.72 -0.84 13.71
C PHE A 77 1.40 -0.03 12.61
N ASN A 78 2.19 -0.67 11.75
CA ASN A 78 2.79 0.02 10.59
C ASN A 78 1.72 0.50 9.61
N ASP A 79 0.70 -0.31 9.34
CA ASP A 79 -0.42 0.05 8.47
C ASP A 79 -1.17 1.27 9.03
N ILE A 80 -1.46 1.30 10.34
CA ILE A 80 -2.09 2.46 11.02
C ILE A 80 -1.20 3.70 10.95
N ARG A 81 0.12 3.54 11.14
CA ARG A 81 1.06 4.67 11.05
C ARG A 81 1.11 5.24 9.64
N TRP A 82 1.04 4.40 8.62
CA TRP A 82 0.93 4.84 7.24
C TRP A 82 -0.39 5.56 6.98
N TYR A 83 -1.51 5.00 7.44
CA TYR A 83 -2.83 5.62 7.35
C TYR A 83 -2.84 7.05 7.95
N GLN A 84 -2.31 7.21 9.16
CA GLN A 84 -2.18 8.53 9.79
C GLN A 84 -1.25 9.46 9.00
N LYS A 85 -0.12 8.95 8.52
CA LYS A 85 0.84 9.72 7.70
C LYS A 85 0.19 10.25 6.42
N ARG A 86 -0.71 9.48 5.81
CA ARG A 86 -1.50 9.85 4.63
C ARG A 86 -2.67 10.81 4.94
N GLY A 87 -2.85 11.20 6.20
CA GLY A 87 -3.92 12.10 6.65
C GLY A 87 -5.24 11.37 6.96
N GLY A 88 -5.23 10.04 6.99
CA GLY A 88 -6.32 9.22 7.45
C GLY A 88 -6.53 9.35 8.95
N SER A 89 -7.78 9.53 9.37
CA SER A 89 -8.13 9.64 10.80
C SER A 89 -9.52 9.14 11.13
N ALA A 90 -10.43 9.10 10.14
CA ALA A 90 -11.83 8.76 10.35
C ALA A 90 -12.00 7.38 11.01
N LEU A 91 -11.24 6.38 10.56
CA LEU A 91 -11.41 5.00 10.99
C LEU A 91 -10.59 4.62 12.23
N LEU A 92 -9.83 5.54 12.83
CA LEU A 92 -8.90 5.19 13.91
C LEU A 92 -9.58 4.52 15.11
N CYS A 93 -10.77 4.97 15.48
CA CYS A 93 -11.52 4.37 16.59
C CYS A 93 -12.00 2.96 16.26
N GLU A 94 -12.52 2.72 15.05
CA GLU A 94 -12.98 1.39 14.61
C GLU A 94 -11.81 0.41 14.46
N VAL A 95 -10.71 0.87 13.86
CA VAL A 95 -9.47 0.08 13.74
C VAL A 95 -8.94 -0.24 15.13
N LEU A 96 -8.98 0.70 16.08
CA LEU A 96 -8.54 0.46 17.46
C LEU A 96 -9.39 -0.62 18.15
N ASP A 97 -10.71 -0.58 18.01
CA ASP A 97 -11.62 -1.59 18.58
C ASP A 97 -11.29 -3.01 18.09
N VAL A 98 -11.06 -3.17 16.79
CA VAL A 98 -10.62 -4.45 16.22
C VAL A 98 -9.23 -4.82 16.72
N TRP A 99 -8.31 -3.85 16.77
CA TRP A 99 -6.92 -4.09 17.14
C TRP A 99 -6.77 -4.58 18.58
N ILE A 100 -7.52 -4.01 19.54
CA ILE A 100 -7.49 -4.47 20.93
C ILE A 100 -8.05 -5.89 21.07
N ARG A 101 -9.07 -6.25 20.28
CA ARG A 101 -9.60 -7.62 20.26
C ARG A 101 -8.60 -8.62 19.68
N LEU A 102 -7.90 -8.27 18.59
CA LEU A 102 -6.80 -9.09 18.04
C LEU A 102 -5.65 -9.28 19.05
N MET A 103 -5.40 -8.27 19.89
CA MET A 103 -4.34 -8.29 20.91
C MET A 103 -4.75 -8.97 22.22
N ALA A 104 -6.04 -9.17 22.48
CA ALA A 104 -6.57 -9.72 23.73
C ALA A 104 -5.94 -11.08 24.13
N PRO A 105 -5.69 -12.04 23.22
CA PRO A 105 -5.02 -13.30 23.55
C PRO A 105 -3.56 -13.13 24.03
N PHE A 106 -2.92 -11.99 23.73
CA PHE A 106 -1.51 -11.72 24.05
C PHE A 106 -1.34 -10.82 25.28
N THR A 107 -2.16 -9.76 25.38
CA THR A 107 -2.07 -8.73 26.43
C THR A 107 -3.43 -8.40 27.04
N PRO A 108 -4.14 -9.39 27.63
CA PRO A 108 -5.56 -9.26 27.98
C PRO A 108 -5.86 -8.10 28.94
N HIS A 109 -5.07 -7.94 30.01
CA HIS A 109 -5.31 -6.89 31.02
C HIS A 109 -5.21 -5.47 30.44
N ILE A 110 -4.29 -5.25 29.50
CA ILE A 110 -4.10 -3.95 28.86
C ILE A 110 -5.22 -3.70 27.85
N CYS A 111 -5.63 -4.74 27.12
CA CYS A 111 -6.76 -4.65 26.22
C CYS A 111 -8.06 -4.35 26.97
N GLU A 112 -8.32 -4.95 28.14
CA GLU A 112 -9.49 -4.63 28.97
C GLU A 112 -9.50 -3.15 29.41
N GLU A 113 -8.35 -2.63 29.86
CA GLU A 113 -8.27 -1.23 30.26
C GLU A 113 -8.54 -0.27 29.08
N ILE A 114 -8.05 -0.61 27.88
CA ILE A 114 -8.32 0.18 26.67
C ILE A 114 -9.79 0.01 26.23
N TRP A 115 -10.36 -1.19 26.35
CA TRP A 115 -11.75 -1.51 26.01
C TRP A 115 -12.72 -0.66 26.84
N GLU A 116 -12.53 -0.60 28.16
CA GLU A 116 -13.26 0.29 29.07
C GLU A 116 -13.07 1.76 28.68
N ALA A 117 -11.84 2.17 28.36
CA ALA A 117 -11.53 3.56 27.99
C ALA A 117 -12.18 4.02 26.66
N ILE A 118 -12.49 3.09 25.74
CA ILE A 118 -13.23 3.38 24.50
C ILE A 118 -14.72 3.64 24.79
N GLY A 119 -15.23 3.23 25.95
CA GLY A 119 -16.61 3.44 26.39
C GLY A 119 -17.46 2.18 26.41
N HIS A 120 -16.86 0.99 26.26
CA HIS A 120 -17.53 -0.27 26.54
C HIS A 120 -17.78 -0.40 28.06
N THR A 121 -18.90 -0.99 28.45
CA THR A 121 -19.36 -0.97 29.85
C THR A 121 -18.69 -2.05 30.72
N ASP A 122 -18.60 -1.81 32.04
CA ASP A 122 -17.98 -2.71 33.04
C ASP A 122 -18.49 -4.18 33.05
N ASN A 123 -19.66 -4.45 32.48
CA ASN A 123 -20.22 -5.81 32.39
C ASN A 123 -19.88 -6.51 31.05
N ASP A 124 -19.19 -5.83 30.15
CA ASP A 124 -18.80 -6.31 28.83
C ASP A 124 -17.28 -6.44 28.76
N LEU A 125 -16.77 -7.64 29.04
CA LEU A 125 -15.35 -7.94 29.06
C LEU A 125 -14.87 -8.25 27.64
N ILE A 126 -13.72 -7.71 27.24
CA ILE A 126 -13.13 -8.04 25.93
C ILE A 126 -12.83 -9.54 25.79
N SER A 127 -12.59 -10.22 26.90
CA SER A 127 -12.38 -11.68 26.94
C SER A 127 -13.62 -12.50 26.56
N LEU A 128 -14.81 -11.89 26.57
CA LEU A 128 -16.08 -12.50 26.14
C LEU A 128 -16.57 -11.96 24.80
N ALA A 129 -15.94 -10.91 24.26
CA ALA A 129 -16.30 -10.31 22.99
C ALA A 129 -15.99 -11.23 21.80
N ASP A 130 -16.77 -11.08 20.72
CA ASP A 130 -16.54 -11.82 19.49
C ASP A 130 -15.16 -11.48 18.90
N TYR A 131 -14.38 -12.53 18.61
CA TYR A 131 -13.06 -12.37 18.02
C TYR A 131 -13.19 -11.95 16.54
N PRO A 132 -12.43 -10.93 16.08
CA PRO A 132 -12.57 -10.39 14.72
C PRO A 132 -12.48 -11.47 13.64
N GLN A 133 -13.40 -11.42 12.69
CA GLN A 133 -13.46 -12.32 11.54
C GLN A 133 -13.23 -11.55 10.24
N TYR A 134 -12.59 -12.21 9.28
CA TYR A 134 -12.34 -11.66 7.96
C TYR A 134 -13.67 -11.43 7.22
N ASP A 135 -13.82 -10.25 6.66
CA ASP A 135 -14.94 -9.86 5.81
C ASP A 135 -14.42 -9.40 4.45
N GLU A 136 -14.59 -10.25 3.44
CA GLU A 136 -14.20 -9.99 2.06
C GLU A 136 -14.89 -8.75 1.46
N SER A 137 -16.09 -8.38 1.95
CA SER A 137 -16.83 -7.24 1.42
C SER A 137 -16.19 -5.88 1.76
N LEU A 138 -15.28 -5.86 2.74
CA LEU A 138 -14.53 -4.69 3.17
C LEU A 138 -13.15 -4.60 2.52
N VAL A 139 -12.79 -5.56 1.66
CA VAL A 139 -11.54 -5.56 0.88
C VAL A 139 -11.71 -4.71 -0.36
N ASP A 140 -10.82 -3.74 -0.54
CA ASP A 140 -10.79 -2.83 -1.69
C ASP A 140 -9.41 -2.92 -2.36
N THR A 141 -9.29 -3.85 -3.32
CA THR A 141 -8.04 -4.09 -4.03
C THR A 141 -7.61 -2.90 -4.89
N GLN A 142 -8.54 -2.05 -5.32
CA GLN A 142 -8.21 -0.82 -6.06
C GLN A 142 -7.53 0.20 -5.15
N ALA A 143 -8.06 0.38 -3.94
CA ALA A 143 -7.45 1.23 -2.93
C ALA A 143 -6.06 0.71 -2.51
N GLU A 144 -5.92 -0.61 -2.30
CA GLU A 144 -4.62 -1.25 -2.05
C GLU A 144 -3.60 -0.99 -3.16
N PHE A 145 -4.02 -1.18 -4.41
CA PHE A 145 -3.16 -1.02 -5.56
C PHE A 145 -2.72 0.44 -5.77
N THR A 146 -3.66 1.39 -5.61
CA THR A 146 -3.37 2.83 -5.70
C THR A 146 -2.35 3.25 -4.64
N GLU A 147 -2.49 2.74 -3.42
CA GLU A 147 -1.57 3.08 -2.34
C GLU A 147 -0.22 2.34 -2.48
N GLU A 148 -0.16 1.17 -3.11
CA GLU A 148 1.10 0.52 -3.51
C GLU A 148 1.88 1.39 -4.51
N LEU A 149 1.21 2.02 -5.49
CA LEU A 149 1.83 2.98 -6.40
C LEU A 149 2.43 4.18 -5.64
N ILE A 150 1.66 4.76 -4.72
CA ILE A 150 2.07 5.95 -3.96
C ILE A 150 3.25 5.63 -3.04
N SER A 151 3.12 4.58 -2.22
CA SER A 151 4.17 4.15 -1.28
C SER A 151 5.43 3.67 -2.00
N GLY A 152 5.28 2.94 -3.11
CA GLY A 152 6.39 2.52 -3.96
C GLY A 152 7.16 3.70 -4.55
N THR A 153 6.45 4.67 -5.12
CA THR A 153 7.06 5.90 -5.65
C THR A 153 7.83 6.65 -4.57
N LEU A 154 7.28 6.74 -3.36
CA LEU A 154 7.93 7.42 -2.24
C LEU A 154 9.18 6.69 -1.77
N SER A 155 9.13 5.36 -1.67
CA SER A 155 10.28 4.52 -1.35
C SER A 155 11.40 4.68 -2.38
N ASP A 156 11.05 4.74 -3.67
CA ASP A 156 12.02 4.96 -4.74
C ASP A 156 12.68 6.34 -4.62
N VAL A 157 11.90 7.40 -4.31
CA VAL A 157 12.45 8.73 -4.04
C VAL A 157 13.40 8.71 -2.85
N ASP A 158 12.99 8.11 -1.73
CA ASP A 158 13.81 7.99 -0.51
C ASP A 158 15.11 7.22 -0.77
N GLU A 159 15.07 6.16 -1.60
CA GLU A 159 16.25 5.44 -2.01
C GLU A 159 17.20 6.30 -2.85
N ILE A 160 16.67 7.08 -3.81
CA ILE A 160 17.48 8.01 -4.60
C ILE A 160 18.13 9.06 -3.68
N ILE A 161 17.39 9.64 -2.74
CA ILE A 161 17.91 10.61 -1.76
C ILE A 161 19.02 9.96 -0.92
N ARG A 162 18.81 8.74 -0.44
CA ARG A 162 19.78 8.01 0.39
C ARG A 162 21.07 7.73 -0.36
N VAL A 163 20.99 7.32 -1.63
CA VAL A 163 22.14 6.97 -2.47
C VAL A 163 22.91 8.21 -2.93
N THR A 164 22.18 9.24 -3.37
CA THR A 164 22.77 10.47 -3.90
C THR A 164 23.20 11.45 -2.79
N LYS A 165 22.64 11.30 -1.58
CA LYS A 165 22.78 12.22 -0.44
C LYS A 165 22.38 13.67 -0.76
N LEU A 166 21.53 13.85 -1.77
CA LEU A 166 21.02 15.15 -2.18
C LEU A 166 19.85 15.56 -1.30
N THR A 167 19.71 16.87 -1.06
CA THR A 167 18.49 17.45 -0.49
C THR A 167 17.67 18.02 -1.64
N PRO A 168 16.56 17.36 -2.04
CA PRO A 168 15.81 17.79 -3.21
C PRO A 168 15.17 19.16 -2.97
N LYS A 169 15.46 20.10 -3.86
CA LYS A 169 14.77 21.39 -3.99
C LYS A 169 13.52 21.27 -4.85
N LYS A 170 13.49 20.30 -5.77
CA LYS A 170 12.34 20.01 -6.63
C LYS A 170 12.33 18.53 -6.99
N ALA A 171 11.16 17.91 -7.01
CA ALA A 171 10.97 16.54 -7.49
C ALA A 171 10.04 16.54 -8.70
N ILE A 172 10.40 15.73 -9.70
CA ILE A 172 9.62 15.59 -10.92
C ILE A 172 9.37 14.10 -11.15
N LEU A 173 8.10 13.75 -11.29
CA LEU A 173 7.64 12.40 -11.58
C LEU A 173 7.19 12.34 -13.03
N TYR A 174 7.72 11.38 -13.79
CA TYR A 174 7.33 11.13 -15.17
C TYR A 174 6.50 9.84 -15.23
N THR A 175 5.25 9.95 -15.63
CA THR A 175 4.40 8.77 -15.87
C THR A 175 4.82 8.05 -17.14
N SER A 176 4.47 6.77 -17.23
CA SER A 176 4.84 5.95 -18.37
C SER A 176 4.28 6.48 -19.72
N PRO A 177 5.04 6.37 -20.82
CA PRO A 177 4.55 6.67 -22.17
C PRO A 177 3.33 5.83 -22.55
N GLU A 178 2.45 6.39 -23.38
CA GLU A 178 1.22 5.73 -23.85
C GLU A 178 1.53 4.35 -24.47
N TRP A 179 2.54 4.26 -25.35
CA TRP A 179 2.91 2.99 -25.99
C TRP A 179 3.38 1.90 -25.01
N LYS A 180 3.99 2.29 -23.88
CA LYS A 180 4.39 1.32 -22.83
C LYS A 180 3.16 0.85 -22.06
N MET A 181 2.25 1.76 -21.76
CA MET A 181 0.99 1.44 -21.09
C MET A 181 0.13 0.51 -21.96
N GLU A 182 0.01 0.80 -23.25
CA GLU A 182 -0.71 -0.06 -24.19
C GLU A 182 -0.08 -1.45 -24.32
N THR A 183 1.26 -1.51 -24.37
CA THR A 183 1.98 -2.79 -24.37
C THR A 183 1.67 -3.60 -23.12
N PHE A 184 1.63 -2.95 -21.96
CA PHE A 184 1.29 -3.57 -20.68
C PHE A 184 -0.16 -4.08 -20.66
N LYS A 185 -1.13 -3.26 -21.10
CA LYS A 185 -2.55 -3.64 -21.21
C LYS A 185 -2.77 -4.83 -22.16
N LYS A 186 -2.13 -4.83 -23.34
CA LYS A 186 -2.19 -5.95 -24.30
C LYS A 186 -1.60 -7.23 -23.70
N ALA A 187 -0.51 -7.13 -22.93
CA ALA A 187 0.06 -8.28 -22.28
C ALA A 187 -0.86 -8.85 -21.18
N LEU A 188 -1.54 -8.01 -20.40
CA LEU A 188 -2.56 -8.45 -19.44
C LEU A 188 -3.72 -9.18 -20.13
N SER A 189 -4.25 -8.63 -21.23
CA SER A 189 -5.34 -9.27 -21.98
C SER A 189 -4.93 -10.63 -22.56
N MET A 190 -3.72 -10.73 -23.12
CA MET A 190 -3.20 -12.00 -23.65
C MET A 190 -2.95 -13.05 -22.56
N GLN A 191 -2.55 -12.62 -21.36
CA GLN A 191 -2.40 -13.52 -20.20
C GLN A 191 -3.76 -14.05 -19.75
N LYS A 192 -4.80 -13.20 -19.73
CA LYS A 192 -6.17 -13.59 -19.39
C LYS A 192 -6.74 -14.63 -20.37
N GLU A 193 -6.33 -14.56 -21.62
CA GLU A 193 -6.66 -15.54 -22.67
C GLU A 193 -5.76 -16.80 -22.64
N GLY A 194 -4.75 -16.85 -21.77
CA GLY A 194 -3.81 -17.97 -21.65
C GLY A 194 -2.79 -18.09 -22.79
N ASN A 195 -2.64 -17.04 -23.61
CA ASN A 195 -1.82 -17.05 -24.83
C ASN A 195 -0.61 -16.11 -24.76
N LEU A 196 -0.21 -15.66 -23.57
CA LEU A 196 0.91 -14.75 -23.41
C LEU A 196 2.22 -15.42 -23.84
N ASN A 197 2.78 -14.92 -24.93
CA ASN A 197 4.09 -15.32 -25.43
C ASN A 197 4.82 -14.08 -25.96
N PRO A 198 6.11 -13.88 -25.63
CA PRO A 198 6.86 -12.72 -26.11
C PRO A 198 6.82 -12.57 -27.64
N GLY A 199 6.90 -13.67 -28.40
CA GLY A 199 6.89 -13.63 -29.86
C GLY A 199 5.54 -13.21 -30.44
N ILE A 200 4.43 -13.65 -29.83
CA ILE A 200 3.08 -13.31 -30.28
C ILE A 200 2.78 -11.85 -29.92
N LEU A 201 3.11 -11.42 -28.70
CA LEU A 201 2.95 -10.05 -28.24
C LEU A 201 3.76 -9.08 -29.12
N ILE A 202 5.03 -9.37 -29.41
CA ILE A 202 5.85 -8.53 -30.29
C ILE A 202 5.24 -8.43 -31.69
N LYS A 203 4.77 -9.54 -32.25
CA LYS A 203 4.15 -9.55 -33.59
C LYS A 203 2.88 -8.70 -33.61
N ASP A 204 2.05 -8.81 -32.58
CA ASP A 204 0.82 -8.04 -32.45
C ASP A 204 1.11 -6.53 -32.28
N LEU A 205 2.02 -6.17 -31.37
CA LEU A 205 2.46 -4.79 -31.17
C LEU A 205 3.03 -4.18 -32.45
N MET A 206 3.86 -4.91 -33.19
CA MET A 206 4.45 -4.42 -34.45
C MET A 206 3.45 -4.30 -35.61
N SER A 207 2.19 -4.71 -35.42
CA SER A 207 1.11 -4.46 -36.38
C SER A 207 0.60 -3.02 -36.29
N ASP A 208 0.78 -2.38 -35.14
CA ASP A 208 0.36 -1.02 -34.83
C ASP A 208 1.36 0.04 -35.39
N PRO A 209 0.90 1.06 -36.14
CA PRO A 209 1.76 2.13 -36.64
C PRO A 209 2.55 2.88 -35.57
N GLU A 210 1.97 3.13 -34.38
CA GLU A 210 2.65 3.89 -33.32
C GLU A 210 3.77 3.08 -32.69
N MET A 211 3.54 1.79 -32.40
CA MET A 211 4.54 0.86 -31.88
C MET A 211 5.74 0.68 -32.83
N ARG A 212 5.51 0.74 -34.14
CA ARG A 212 6.59 0.65 -35.15
C ARG A 212 7.61 1.78 -35.03
N SER A 213 7.19 2.97 -34.61
CA SER A 213 8.11 4.09 -34.37
C SER A 213 9.14 3.75 -33.26
N HIS A 214 8.76 2.89 -32.32
CA HIS A 214 9.57 2.39 -31.21
C HIS A 214 10.13 0.97 -31.43
N GLY A 215 10.17 0.46 -32.66
CA GLY A 215 10.45 -0.96 -32.95
C GLY A 215 11.80 -1.53 -32.46
N LYS A 216 12.76 -0.69 -32.06
CA LYS A 216 14.01 -1.13 -31.41
C LYS A 216 13.86 -1.40 -29.91
N GLU A 217 12.92 -0.73 -29.25
CA GLU A 217 12.70 -0.79 -27.79
C GLU A 217 11.57 -1.76 -27.43
N VAL A 218 10.52 -1.82 -28.27
CA VAL A 218 9.35 -2.68 -28.08
C VAL A 218 9.71 -4.14 -27.77
N PRO A 219 10.65 -4.82 -28.48
CA PRO A 219 10.98 -6.22 -28.18
C PRO A 219 11.56 -6.43 -26.78
N LYS A 220 12.45 -5.51 -26.33
CA LYS A 220 13.06 -5.59 -25.00
C LYS A 220 12.03 -5.33 -23.91
N PHE A 221 11.15 -4.35 -24.15
CA PHE A 221 10.09 -3.99 -23.22
C PHE A 221 9.05 -5.12 -23.11
N ALA A 222 8.59 -5.67 -24.23
CA ALA A 222 7.63 -6.79 -24.27
C ALA A 222 8.16 -8.02 -23.53
N GLN A 223 9.46 -8.37 -23.68
CA GLN A 223 10.07 -9.48 -22.93
C GLN A 223 10.03 -9.24 -21.42
N LYS A 224 10.34 -8.01 -20.98
CA LYS A 224 10.29 -7.65 -19.57
C LYS A 224 8.86 -7.70 -19.02
N VAL A 225 7.90 -7.11 -19.74
CA VAL A 225 6.48 -7.12 -19.36
C VAL A 225 5.96 -8.54 -19.19
N VAL A 226 6.28 -9.45 -20.13
CA VAL A 226 5.87 -10.85 -20.02
C VAL A 226 6.45 -11.52 -18.77
N SER A 227 7.74 -11.28 -18.48
CA SER A 227 8.38 -11.81 -17.27
C SER A 227 7.72 -11.28 -16.00
N ASP A 228 7.42 -9.99 -15.95
CA ASP A 228 6.83 -9.33 -14.78
C ASP A 228 5.40 -9.83 -14.53
N ILE A 229 4.58 -9.96 -15.59
CA ILE A 229 3.20 -10.48 -15.49
C ILE A 229 3.20 -11.96 -15.08
N THR A 230 4.12 -12.78 -15.61
CA THR A 230 4.18 -14.20 -15.26
C THR A 230 4.63 -14.42 -13.80
N ALA A 231 5.40 -13.50 -13.24
CA ALA A 231 5.85 -13.54 -11.85
C ALA A 231 4.82 -12.97 -10.85
N MET A 232 3.75 -12.35 -11.35
CA MET A 232 2.72 -11.73 -10.52
C MET A 232 1.80 -12.79 -9.90
N ASN A 233 1.30 -12.53 -8.69
CA ASN A 233 0.27 -13.37 -8.06
C ASN A 233 -1.10 -13.12 -8.72
N GLU A 234 -1.98 -14.13 -8.61
CA GLU A 234 -3.31 -14.14 -9.24
C GLU A 234 -4.17 -12.94 -8.81
N GLU A 235 -4.16 -12.58 -7.52
CA GLU A 235 -4.90 -11.44 -6.97
C GLU A 235 -4.50 -10.08 -7.60
N LYS A 236 -3.19 -9.82 -7.73
CA LYS A 236 -2.73 -8.57 -8.35
C LYS A 236 -3.00 -8.57 -9.85
N PHE A 237 -2.87 -9.74 -10.50
CA PHE A 237 -3.19 -9.89 -11.91
C PHE A 237 -4.67 -9.58 -12.18
N ASP A 238 -5.58 -10.14 -11.36
CA ASP A 238 -7.02 -9.91 -11.50
C ASP A 238 -7.39 -8.45 -11.24
N THR A 239 -6.77 -7.82 -10.24
CA THR A 239 -6.97 -6.41 -9.94
C THR A 239 -6.57 -5.54 -11.14
N LEU A 240 -5.37 -5.73 -11.68
CA LEU A 240 -4.87 -4.98 -12.85
C LEU A 240 -5.63 -5.27 -14.14
N SER A 241 -6.15 -6.48 -14.29
CA SER A 241 -6.89 -6.88 -15.49
C SER A 241 -8.32 -6.33 -15.51
N ASN A 242 -8.89 -6.03 -14.34
CA ASN A 242 -10.27 -5.57 -14.20
C ASN A 242 -10.37 -4.07 -13.89
N PHE A 243 -9.28 -3.44 -13.45
CA PHE A 243 -9.24 -2.03 -13.09
C PHE A 243 -8.18 -1.28 -13.90
N ASP A 244 -8.63 -0.28 -14.65
CA ASP A 244 -7.76 0.63 -15.38
C ASP A 244 -7.40 1.83 -14.48
N LEU A 245 -6.28 1.73 -13.77
CA LEU A 245 -5.75 2.83 -12.99
C LEU A 245 -5.06 3.83 -13.92
N ASP A 246 -5.58 5.05 -13.98
CA ASP A 246 -4.86 6.17 -14.58
C ASP A 246 -3.75 6.62 -13.62
N GLU A 247 -2.52 6.19 -13.92
CA GLU A 247 -1.31 6.50 -13.15
C GLU A 247 -1.14 8.00 -12.92
N LYS A 248 -1.47 8.83 -13.92
CA LYS A 248 -1.30 10.28 -13.83
C LYS A 248 -2.31 10.87 -12.86
N ILE A 249 -3.59 10.53 -13.01
CA ILE A 249 -4.65 11.04 -12.13
C ILE A 249 -4.37 10.62 -10.68
N ALA A 250 -4.01 9.35 -10.45
CA ALA A 250 -3.72 8.84 -9.12
C ALA A 250 -2.58 9.60 -8.41
N LEU A 251 -1.52 9.94 -9.15
CA LEU A 251 -0.40 10.71 -8.61
C LEU A 251 -0.78 12.20 -8.42
N GLU A 252 -1.54 12.78 -9.34
CA GLU A 252 -2.00 14.18 -9.27
C GLU A 252 -2.93 14.43 -8.08
N GLU A 253 -3.85 13.50 -7.81
CA GLU A 253 -4.74 13.56 -6.63
C GLU A 253 -3.97 13.54 -5.31
N ASN A 254 -2.75 12.99 -5.31
CA ASN A 254 -1.91 12.81 -4.12
C ASN A 254 -0.68 13.74 -4.09
N LEU A 255 -0.65 14.75 -4.96
CA LEU A 255 0.47 15.68 -5.12
C LEU A 255 0.75 16.48 -3.84
N GLU A 256 -0.29 16.89 -3.10
CA GLU A 256 -0.14 17.59 -1.83
C GLU A 256 0.55 16.73 -0.76
N PHE A 257 0.24 15.43 -0.72
CA PHE A 257 0.92 14.49 0.17
C PHE A 257 2.40 14.37 -0.17
N PHE A 258 2.75 14.19 -1.45
CA PHE A 258 4.15 14.12 -1.87
C PHE A 258 4.93 15.40 -1.55
N LYS A 259 4.32 16.59 -1.74
CA LYS A 259 4.92 17.87 -1.36
C LYS A 259 5.24 17.96 0.12
N ASN A 260 4.30 17.54 0.97
CA ASN A 260 4.47 17.59 2.42
C ASN A 260 5.53 16.60 2.90
N GLU A 261 5.57 15.40 2.32
CA GLU A 261 6.52 14.37 2.74
C GLU A 261 7.95 14.64 2.26
N LEU A 262 8.11 15.10 1.01
CA LEU A 262 9.42 15.40 0.44
C LEU A 262 9.95 16.78 0.88
N GLY A 263 9.08 17.65 1.38
CA GLY A 263 9.43 19.02 1.77
C GLY A 263 9.84 19.91 0.58
N CYS A 264 9.49 19.52 -0.64
CA CYS A 264 9.84 20.24 -1.86
C CYS A 264 8.67 20.26 -2.87
N PRO A 265 8.65 21.18 -3.84
CA PRO A 265 7.67 21.17 -4.91
C PRO A 265 7.79 19.91 -5.76
N VAL A 266 6.65 19.26 -5.99
CA VAL A 266 6.50 18.08 -6.83
C VAL A 266 5.70 18.44 -8.07
N GLU A 267 6.21 18.06 -9.25
CA GLU A 267 5.54 18.20 -10.55
C GLU A 267 5.41 16.83 -11.20
N ILE A 268 4.31 16.62 -11.93
CA ILE A 268 4.01 15.36 -12.61
C ILE A 268 3.85 15.66 -14.10
N TYR A 269 4.60 14.95 -14.92
CA TYR A 269 4.55 15.07 -16.38
C TYR A 269 4.28 13.71 -17.02
N SER A 270 3.59 13.70 -18.16
CA SER A 270 3.60 12.52 -19.03
C SER A 270 4.94 12.44 -19.75
N ALA A 271 5.52 11.25 -19.85
CA ALA A 271 6.75 11.05 -20.60
C ALA A 271 6.64 11.45 -22.08
N ASP A 272 5.43 11.43 -22.67
CA ASP A 272 5.21 11.85 -24.06
C ASP A 272 5.21 13.38 -24.23
N ASN A 273 4.91 14.13 -23.17
CA ASN A 273 4.85 15.59 -23.16
C ASN A 273 5.60 16.18 -21.95
N ALA A 274 6.84 15.74 -21.74
CA ALA A 274 7.68 16.28 -20.67
C ALA A 274 8.21 17.66 -21.07
N GLU A 275 7.62 18.72 -20.50
CA GLU A 275 8.08 20.11 -20.73
C GLU A 275 9.50 20.35 -20.18
N TYR A 276 9.91 19.57 -19.17
CA TYR A 276 11.19 19.70 -18.49
C TYR A 276 11.75 18.32 -18.11
N ASP A 277 12.77 17.86 -18.85
CA ASP A 277 13.53 16.62 -18.57
C ASP A 277 15.02 16.78 -18.92
N PRO A 278 15.82 17.43 -18.06
CA PRO A 278 17.22 17.74 -18.35
C PRO A 278 18.13 16.51 -18.44
N GLU A 279 17.79 15.41 -17.77
CA GLU A 279 18.59 14.17 -17.75
C GLU A 279 18.00 13.06 -18.63
N ASN A 280 16.93 13.33 -19.38
CA ASN A 280 16.22 12.36 -20.20
C ASN A 280 15.83 11.11 -19.37
N LYS A 281 15.20 11.35 -18.21
CA LYS A 281 14.72 10.32 -17.29
C LYS A 281 13.36 9.77 -17.64
N ALA A 282 12.53 10.53 -18.37
CA ALA A 282 11.17 10.11 -18.75
C ALA A 282 11.17 8.76 -19.50
N ARG A 283 12.19 8.48 -20.31
CA ARG A 283 12.34 7.19 -21.01
C ARG A 283 12.45 5.97 -20.09
N PHE A 284 12.86 6.16 -18.83
CA PHE A 284 12.96 5.07 -17.86
C PHE A 284 11.64 4.77 -17.14
N ALA A 285 10.61 5.60 -17.33
CA ALA A 285 9.29 5.36 -16.75
C ALA A 285 8.75 4.01 -17.22
N TYR A 286 8.23 3.24 -16.29
CA TYR A 286 7.63 1.93 -16.51
C TYR A 286 6.19 2.00 -16.00
N PRO A 287 5.21 1.34 -16.64
CA PRO A 287 3.83 1.37 -16.17
C PRO A 287 3.74 1.08 -14.67
N LEU A 288 3.09 1.98 -13.92
CA LEU A 288 2.91 1.87 -12.45
C LEU A 288 4.21 2.02 -11.65
N ARG A 289 5.27 2.53 -12.29
CA ARG A 289 6.56 2.87 -11.69
C ARG A 289 7.09 4.12 -12.39
N PRO A 290 6.64 5.31 -11.95
CA PRO A 290 7.03 6.56 -12.58
C PRO A 290 8.54 6.76 -12.50
N ALA A 291 9.13 7.38 -13.52
CA ALA A 291 10.52 7.79 -13.43
C ALA A 291 10.67 9.04 -12.56
N ILE A 292 11.72 9.10 -11.76
CA ILE A 292 11.94 10.15 -10.77
C ILE A 292 13.17 10.97 -11.15
N TYR A 293 13.00 12.29 -11.20
CA TYR A 293 14.09 13.25 -11.26
C TYR A 293 14.05 14.16 -10.03
N LEU A 294 15.17 14.27 -9.34
CA LEU A 294 15.35 15.13 -8.17
C LEU A 294 16.41 16.18 -8.51
N GLU A 295 16.09 17.45 -8.24
CA GLU A 295 16.97 18.61 -8.39
C GLU A 295 17.39 19.16 -7.02
#